data_AF-U4PDZ7-F1
#
_entry.id   AF-U4PDZ7-F1
#
_cell.length_a   1.000
_cell.length_b   1.000
_cell.length_c   1.000
_cell.angle_alpha   90.00
_cell.angle_beta   90.00
_cell.angle_gamma   90.00
#
_symmetry.space_group_name_H-M   'P 1'
#
loop_
_entity.id
_entity.type
_entity.pdbx_description
1 polymer ?
#
loop_
_entity_poly.entity_id
_entity_poly.type
_entity_poly.pdbx_seq_one_letter_code
_entity_poly.pdbx_strand_id
1 'polypeptide(L)'
;MPLSINLSLLPISHLIFIPICWFSVFLYLRVLYIIHQLRKNVFKSSFFLIIRMHAITDLLMFLYVELVARPRKYRVHNLFEAANDHWIPQLLWFSLTVIKNAMFLGYTVVAVNRCSEIFRFRNHVKFWSPTLILIVYLSEWLAPTIVLIPLFYTGNHNFSLIAAPSGGLFLRASPEFIKMCSRTSLYRYFASWSAHFCISSLLCIWCRLCRKLCQTHSSVLIDRNLQISTHQQT
;
A
#
# COMPACT_ATOMS: atom_id res chain seq x y z
N MET A 1 -32.52 -16.73 -8.46
CA MET A 1 -32.35 -17.49 -7.19
C MET A 1 -32.60 -16.54 -6.02
N PRO A 2 -33.37 -16.94 -5.00
CA PRO A 2 -33.53 -16.13 -3.80
C PRO A 2 -32.18 -15.99 -3.06
N LEU A 3 -31.91 -14.80 -2.51
CA LEU A 3 -30.74 -14.56 -1.68
C LEU A 3 -30.89 -15.41 -0.40
N SER A 4 -30.01 -16.38 -0.19
CA SER A 4 -29.91 -17.13 1.06
C SER A 4 -28.61 -16.76 1.76
N ILE A 5 -28.67 -16.60 3.09
CA ILE A 5 -27.51 -16.33 3.92
C ILE A 5 -27.19 -17.61 4.69
N ASN A 6 -26.00 -18.18 4.50
CA ASN A 6 -25.58 -19.41 5.17
C ASN A 6 -24.21 -19.23 5.85
N LEU A 7 -24.20 -19.31 7.19
CA LEU A 7 -22.99 -19.15 8.00
C LEU A 7 -22.35 -20.49 8.40
N SER A 8 -22.96 -21.63 8.06
CA SER A 8 -22.48 -22.96 8.49
C SER A 8 -21.12 -23.34 7.91
N LEU A 9 -20.77 -22.81 6.73
CA LEU A 9 -19.51 -23.08 6.03
C LEU A 9 -18.38 -22.12 6.46
N LEU A 10 -18.66 -21.14 7.31
CA LEU A 10 -17.69 -20.16 7.77
C LEU A 10 -16.90 -20.73 8.97
N PRO A 11 -15.57 -20.82 8.89
CA PRO A 11 -14.78 -21.29 10.03
C PRO A 11 -14.97 -20.40 11.25
N ILE A 12 -14.95 -21.00 12.45
CA ILE A 12 -15.15 -20.28 13.73
C ILE A 12 -14.17 -19.12 13.89
N SER A 13 -12.91 -19.30 13.46
CA SER A 13 -11.91 -18.21 13.45
C SER A 13 -12.41 -16.99 12.68
N HIS A 14 -13.01 -17.19 11.50
CA HIS A 14 -13.55 -16.10 10.69
C HIS A 14 -14.79 -15.45 11.32
N LEU A 15 -15.64 -16.21 12.02
CA LEU A 15 -16.77 -15.66 12.78
C LEU A 15 -16.31 -14.72 13.89
N ILE A 16 -15.21 -15.06 14.58
CA ILE A 16 -14.61 -14.20 15.62
C ILE A 16 -13.90 -13.00 15.00
N PHE A 17 -13.23 -13.17 13.85
CA PHE A 17 -12.51 -12.07 13.21
C PHE A 17 -13.43 -11.01 12.62
N ILE A 18 -14.64 -11.35 12.14
CA ILE A 18 -15.58 -10.36 11.57
C ILE A 18 -15.84 -9.19 12.54
N PRO A 19 -16.35 -9.40 13.77
CA PRO A 19 -16.63 -8.29 14.69
C PRO A 19 -15.37 -7.52 15.07
N ILE A 20 -14.22 -8.20 15.22
CA ILE A 20 -12.93 -7.55 15.49
C ILE A 20 -12.56 -6.61 14.34
N CYS A 21 -12.66 -7.07 13.09
CA CYS A 21 -12.34 -6.29 11.91
C CYS A 21 -13.27 -5.07 11.74
N TRP A 22 -14.58 -5.26 11.93
CA TRP A 22 -15.56 -4.15 11.88
C TRP A 22 -15.33 -3.12 13.00
N PHE A 23 -15.05 -3.58 14.22
CA PHE A 23 -14.69 -2.70 15.33
C PHE A 23 -13.40 -1.92 15.05
N SER A 24 -12.41 -2.59 14.45
CA SER A 24 -11.13 -1.96 14.07
C SER A 24 -11.34 -0.86 13.02
N VAL A 25 -12.21 -1.08 12.03
CA VAL A 25 -12.58 -0.06 11.04
C VAL A 25 -13.33 1.09 11.68
N PHE A 26 -14.24 0.82 12.62
CA PHE A 26 -14.93 1.88 13.36
C PHE A 26 -13.93 2.78 14.12
N LEU A 27 -12.97 2.18 14.83
CA LEU A 27 -11.90 2.93 15.50
C LEU A 27 -11.04 3.70 14.50
N TYR A 28 -10.68 3.08 13.38
CA TYR A 28 -9.90 3.72 12.31
C TYR A 28 -10.60 4.96 11.75
N LEU A 29 -11.90 4.85 11.43
CA LEU A 29 -12.72 5.98 10.98
C LEU A 29 -12.79 7.10 12.03
N ARG A 30 -12.90 6.75 13.31
CA ARG A 30 -12.90 7.74 14.40
C ARG A 30 -11.56 8.48 14.51
N VAL A 31 -10.43 7.78 14.34
CA VAL A 31 -9.11 8.40 14.29
C VAL A 31 -9.00 9.37 13.11
N LEU A 32 -9.44 8.95 11.91
CA LEU A 32 -9.44 9.81 10.72
C LEU A 32 -10.32 11.05 10.91
N TYR A 33 -11.47 10.90 11.56
CA TYR A 33 -12.34 12.01 11.92
C TYR A 33 -11.64 13.01 12.84
N ILE A 34 -10.97 12.54 13.90
CA ILE A 34 -10.20 13.39 14.82
C ILE A 34 -9.06 14.12 14.07
N ILE A 35 -8.32 13.40 13.22
CA ILE A 35 -7.26 14.00 12.38
C ILE A 35 -7.84 15.09 11.48
N HIS A 36 -9.01 14.86 10.89
CA HIS A 36 -9.68 15.84 10.05
C HIS A 36 -10.08 17.09 10.83
N GLN A 37 -10.69 16.94 12.01
CA GLN A 37 -11.13 18.06 12.86
C GLN A 37 -9.94 18.92 13.32
N LEU A 38 -8.85 18.27 13.74
CA LEU A 38 -7.68 18.95 14.29
C LEU A 38 -6.62 19.37 13.25
N ARG A 39 -6.93 19.25 11.94
CA ARG A 39 -5.99 19.55 10.83
C ARG A 39 -5.42 20.97 10.85
N LYS A 40 -6.23 21.95 11.25
CA LYS A 40 -5.84 23.38 11.19
C LYS A 40 -4.93 23.77 12.35
N ASN A 41 -4.93 23.00 13.43
CA ASN A 41 -4.26 23.36 14.67
C ASN A 41 -3.04 22.47 14.91
N VAL A 42 -3.24 21.15 14.93
CA VAL A 42 -2.24 20.17 15.37
C VAL A 42 -1.68 19.37 14.21
N PHE A 43 -2.53 18.88 13.31
CA PHE A 43 -2.13 17.93 12.27
C PHE A 43 -1.89 18.59 10.91
N LYS A 44 -0.91 19.52 10.85
CA LYS A 44 -0.55 20.25 9.62
C LYS A 44 0.44 19.50 8.70
N SER A 45 1.03 18.41 9.17
CA SER A 45 2.05 17.67 8.41
C SER A 45 1.46 17.03 7.15
N SER A 46 2.26 17.01 6.08
CA SER A 46 1.97 16.33 4.81
C SER A 46 1.62 14.86 5.00
N PHE A 47 2.20 14.22 6.02
CA PHE A 47 1.90 12.85 6.40
C PHE A 47 0.42 12.59 6.70
N PHE A 48 -0.24 13.48 7.45
CA PHE A 48 -1.65 13.27 7.80
C PHE A 48 -2.55 13.42 6.59
N LEU A 49 -2.16 14.26 5.63
CA LEU A 49 -2.85 14.35 4.35
C LEU A 49 -2.70 13.04 3.56
N ILE A 50 -1.49 12.47 3.49
CA ILE A 50 -1.22 11.19 2.84
C ILE A 50 -2.05 10.06 3.47
N ILE A 51 -2.02 9.91 4.81
CA ILE A 51 -2.84 8.91 5.52
C ILE A 51 -4.32 9.06 5.17
N ARG A 52 -4.84 10.30 5.17
CA ARG A 52 -6.25 10.54 4.89
C ARG A 52 -6.64 10.16 3.46
N MET A 53 -5.75 10.35 2.48
CA MET A 53 -5.99 9.90 1.11
C MET A 53 -5.98 8.36 1.03
N HIS A 54 -5.01 7.71 1.68
CA HIS A 54 -4.93 6.24 1.70
C HIS A 54 -6.03 5.54 2.46
N ALA A 55 -6.69 6.23 3.39
CA ALA A 55 -7.88 5.70 4.06
C ALA A 55 -8.94 5.19 3.08
N ILE A 56 -9.07 5.82 1.90
CA ILE A 56 -9.99 5.37 0.86
C ILE A 56 -9.57 3.98 0.35
N THR A 57 -8.28 3.78 0.06
CA THR A 57 -7.73 2.50 -0.39
C THR A 57 -7.88 1.41 0.68
N ASP A 58 -7.64 1.75 1.94
CA ASP A 58 -7.79 0.82 3.08
C ASP A 58 -9.25 0.37 3.24
N LEU A 59 -10.20 1.32 3.19
CA LEU A 59 -11.62 1.03 3.28
C LEU A 59 -12.11 0.21 2.08
N LEU A 60 -11.65 0.51 0.87
CA LEU A 60 -11.98 -0.28 -0.32
C LEU A 60 -11.46 -1.71 -0.21
N MET A 61 -10.23 -1.90 0.28
CA MET A 61 -9.68 -3.24 0.53
C MET A 61 -10.48 -3.98 1.60
N PHE A 62 -10.82 -3.31 2.72
CA PHE A 62 -11.64 -3.88 3.78
C PHE A 62 -13.01 -4.34 3.26
N LEU A 63 -13.72 -3.45 2.54
CA LEU A 63 -15.03 -3.76 1.97
C LEU A 63 -14.93 -4.89 0.95
N TYR A 64 -13.89 -4.91 0.11
CA TYR A 64 -13.66 -6.01 -0.82
C TYR A 64 -13.49 -7.34 -0.06
N VAL A 65 -12.68 -7.37 1.01
CA VAL A 65 -12.46 -8.59 1.78
C VAL A 65 -13.73 -9.06 2.47
N GLU A 66 -14.45 -8.17 3.15
CA GLU A 66 -15.63 -8.50 3.96
C GLU A 66 -16.89 -8.78 3.14
N LEU A 67 -17.11 -8.02 2.07
CA LEU A 67 -18.36 -8.10 1.28
C LEU A 67 -18.23 -8.95 0.02
N VAL A 68 -17.01 -9.15 -0.48
CA VAL A 68 -16.80 -9.85 -1.75
C VAL A 68 -16.00 -11.15 -1.55
N ALA A 69 -14.77 -11.05 -1.03
CA ALA A 69 -13.87 -12.19 -0.96
C ALA A 69 -14.34 -13.25 0.05
N ARG A 70 -14.72 -12.85 1.26
CA ARG A 70 -15.14 -13.75 2.34
C ARG A 70 -16.49 -14.42 2.03
N PRO A 71 -17.55 -13.69 1.61
CA PRO A 71 -18.82 -14.30 1.26
C PRO A 71 -18.70 -15.28 0.09
N ARG A 72 -17.87 -14.95 -0.90
CA ARG A 72 -17.56 -15.85 -2.02
C ARG A 72 -16.81 -17.10 -1.55
N LYS A 73 -15.76 -16.96 -0.76
CA LYS A 73 -14.90 -18.08 -0.33
C LYS A 73 -15.63 -19.09 0.57
N TYR A 74 -16.58 -18.63 1.37
CA TYR A 74 -17.30 -19.48 2.34
C TYR A 74 -18.79 -19.63 2.01
N ARG A 75 -19.22 -19.25 0.80
CA ARG A 75 -20.62 -19.33 0.36
C ARG A 75 -21.61 -18.73 1.36
N VAL A 76 -21.26 -17.56 1.90
CA VAL A 76 -22.17 -16.83 2.81
C VAL A 76 -23.45 -16.45 2.07
N HIS A 77 -23.36 -16.19 0.76
CA HIS A 77 -24.50 -15.99 -0.11
C HIS A 77 -24.26 -16.57 -1.52
N ASN A 78 -25.34 -16.86 -2.26
CA ASN A 78 -25.27 -17.55 -3.56
C ASN A 78 -25.10 -16.61 -4.77
N LEU A 79 -24.82 -15.31 -4.55
CA LEU A 79 -24.74 -14.30 -5.63
C LEU A 79 -23.73 -14.62 -6.74
N PHE A 80 -22.68 -15.39 -6.44
CA PHE A 80 -21.59 -15.67 -7.37
C PHE A 80 -21.71 -17.04 -8.06
N GLU A 81 -22.70 -17.87 -7.72
CA GLU A 81 -22.83 -19.24 -8.24
C GLU A 81 -23.24 -19.29 -9.72
N ALA A 82 -24.09 -18.34 -10.14
CA ALA A 82 -24.53 -18.23 -11.54
C ALA A 82 -23.51 -17.52 -12.44
N ALA A 83 -22.36 -17.08 -11.90
CA ALA A 83 -21.46 -16.14 -12.55
C ALA A 83 -20.23 -16.77 -13.23
N ASN A 84 -20.18 -18.11 -13.38
CA ASN A 84 -18.99 -18.80 -13.87
C ASN A 84 -18.56 -18.40 -15.30
N ASP A 85 -19.51 -18.19 -16.22
CA ASP A 85 -19.22 -17.81 -17.62
C ASP A 85 -19.40 -16.30 -17.89
N HIS A 86 -19.50 -15.50 -16.83
CA HIS A 86 -19.68 -14.06 -16.92
C HIS A 86 -18.35 -13.29 -16.81
N TRP A 87 -18.37 -12.00 -17.09
CA TRP A 87 -17.24 -11.07 -16.88
C TRP A 87 -16.94 -10.80 -15.38
N ILE A 88 -17.77 -11.33 -14.48
CA ILE A 88 -17.69 -11.12 -13.03
C ILE A 88 -16.38 -11.65 -12.42
N PRO A 89 -15.92 -12.89 -12.67
CA PRO A 89 -14.66 -13.39 -12.11
C PRO A 89 -13.48 -12.52 -12.54
N GLN A 90 -13.50 -12.06 -13.80
CA GLN A 90 -12.53 -11.14 -14.35
C GLN A 90 -12.54 -9.79 -13.61
N LEU A 91 -13.71 -9.16 -13.42
CA LEU A 91 -13.82 -7.92 -12.63
C LEU A 91 -13.31 -8.13 -11.20
N LEU A 92 -13.70 -9.23 -10.54
CA LEU A 92 -13.26 -9.53 -9.19
C LEU A 92 -11.74 -9.63 -9.09
N TRP A 93 -11.10 -10.30 -10.06
CA TRP A 93 -9.65 -10.40 -10.11
C TRP A 93 -8.99 -9.05 -10.39
N PHE A 94 -9.56 -8.26 -11.30
CA PHE A 94 -9.12 -6.91 -11.63
C PHE A 94 -9.12 -6.00 -10.41
N SER A 95 -10.29 -5.84 -9.78
CA SER A 95 -10.47 -4.94 -8.64
C SER A 95 -9.54 -5.29 -7.50
N LEU A 96 -9.42 -6.58 -7.15
CA LEU A 96 -8.50 -7.01 -6.10
C LEU A 96 -7.04 -6.67 -6.44
N THR A 97 -6.64 -6.92 -7.68
CA THR A 97 -5.25 -6.71 -8.10
C THR A 97 -4.91 -5.22 -8.16
N VAL A 98 -5.82 -4.37 -8.64
CA VAL A 98 -5.66 -2.91 -8.65
C VAL A 98 -5.58 -2.36 -7.22
N ILE A 99 -6.55 -2.69 -6.35
CA ILE A 99 -6.59 -2.20 -4.97
C ILE A 99 -5.34 -2.62 -4.20
N LYS A 100 -4.92 -3.88 -4.33
CA LYS A 100 -3.72 -4.41 -3.67
C LYS A 100 -2.45 -3.70 -4.12
N ASN A 101 -2.28 -3.46 -5.42
CA ASN A 101 -1.11 -2.76 -5.94
C ASN A 101 -1.11 -1.27 -5.55
N ALA A 102 -2.26 -0.60 -5.60
CA ALA A 102 -2.40 0.78 -5.12
C ALA A 102 -2.02 0.89 -3.64
N MET A 103 -2.45 -0.08 -2.81
CA MET A 103 -2.07 -0.14 -1.40
C MET A 103 -0.55 -0.29 -1.19
N PHE A 104 0.12 -1.18 -1.94
CA PHE A 104 1.58 -1.33 -1.85
C PHE A 104 2.34 -0.07 -2.27
N LEU A 105 1.89 0.60 -3.34
CA LEU A 105 2.48 1.86 -3.76
C LEU A 105 2.28 2.94 -2.69
N GLY A 106 1.12 2.96 -2.05
CA GLY A 106 0.84 3.86 -0.94
C GLY A 106 1.78 3.70 0.24
N TYR A 107 2.07 2.47 0.66
CA TYR A 107 3.08 2.24 1.70
C TYR A 107 4.47 2.75 1.31
N THR A 108 4.82 2.62 0.02
CA THR A 108 6.07 3.18 -0.50
C THR A 108 6.07 4.70 -0.37
N VAL A 109 4.97 5.38 -0.73
CA VAL A 109 4.85 6.83 -0.64
C VAL A 109 4.90 7.34 0.80
N VAL A 110 4.25 6.64 1.74
CA VAL A 110 4.37 6.91 3.17
C VAL A 110 5.83 6.79 3.64
N ALA A 111 6.54 5.74 3.22
CA ALA A 111 7.95 5.56 3.54
C ALA A 111 8.84 6.66 2.92
N VAL A 112 8.60 7.04 1.66
CA VAL A 112 9.29 8.15 0.98
C VAL A 112 9.05 9.45 1.73
N ASN A 113 7.82 9.72 2.16
CA ASN A 113 7.47 10.92 2.92
C ASN A 113 8.28 10.99 4.21
N ARG A 114 8.31 9.91 4.99
CA ARG A 114 9.08 9.85 6.25
C ARG A 114 10.59 9.95 6.03
N CYS A 115 11.10 9.24 5.03
CA CYS A 115 12.49 9.34 4.60
C CYS A 115 12.85 10.80 4.25
N SER A 116 12.02 11.47 3.45
CA SER A 116 12.28 12.86 3.04
C SER A 116 12.19 13.88 4.19
N GLU A 117 11.43 13.61 5.24
CA GLU A 117 11.38 14.46 6.44
C GLU A 117 12.72 14.45 7.16
N ILE A 118 13.31 13.26 7.29
CA ILE A 118 14.64 13.05 7.89
C ILE A 118 15.74 13.68 7.01
N PHE A 119 15.72 13.44 5.69
CA PHE A 119 16.80 13.89 4.81
C PHE A 119 16.61 15.30 4.25
N ARG A 120 15.41 15.82 4.11
CA ARG A 120 15.16 17.13 3.50
C ARG A 120 14.36 18.05 4.41
N PHE A 121 14.58 17.98 5.73
CA PHE A 121 13.85 18.75 6.76
C PHE A 121 13.50 20.19 6.36
N ARG A 122 14.48 20.99 5.92
CA ARG A 122 14.26 22.41 5.51
C ARG A 122 13.32 22.60 4.32
N ASN A 123 13.31 21.67 3.37
CA ASN A 123 12.52 21.76 2.13
C ASN A 123 11.34 20.78 2.12
N HIS A 124 11.15 19.98 3.17
CA HIS A 124 10.16 18.91 3.22
C HIS A 124 8.74 19.44 3.01
N VAL A 125 8.39 20.54 3.68
CA VAL A 125 7.07 21.18 3.59
C VAL A 125 6.80 21.72 2.19
N LYS A 126 7.84 22.26 1.51
CA LYS A 126 7.73 22.75 0.13
C LYS A 126 7.63 21.61 -0.89
N PHE A 127 8.36 20.52 -0.64
CA PHE A 127 8.38 19.35 -1.52
C PHE A 127 7.04 18.62 -1.49
N TRP A 128 6.50 18.31 -0.31
CA TRP A 128 5.20 17.63 -0.16
C TRP A 128 4.03 18.61 -0.16
N SER A 129 3.82 19.28 -1.29
CA SER A 129 2.62 20.10 -1.47
C SER A 129 1.35 19.24 -1.57
N PRO A 130 0.18 19.76 -1.18
CA PRO A 130 -1.09 19.04 -1.34
C PRO A 130 -1.37 18.60 -2.78
N THR A 131 -0.97 19.41 -3.76
CA THR A 131 -1.10 19.10 -5.18
C THR A 131 -0.22 17.92 -5.58
N LEU A 132 1.05 17.88 -5.12
CA LEU A 132 1.92 16.74 -5.38
C LEU A 132 1.36 15.47 -4.76
N ILE A 133 0.88 15.53 -3.51
CA ILE A 133 0.27 14.39 -2.83
C ILE A 133 -0.93 13.87 -3.61
N LEU A 134 -1.79 14.75 -4.12
CA LEU A 134 -2.93 14.35 -4.94
C LEU A 134 -2.49 13.68 -6.25
N ILE A 135 -1.51 14.24 -6.95
CA ILE A 135 -0.99 13.67 -8.20
C ILE A 135 -0.38 12.28 -7.96
N VAL A 136 0.42 12.15 -6.89
CA VAL A 136 1.01 10.87 -6.49
C VAL A 136 -0.10 9.86 -6.16
N TYR A 137 -1.08 10.25 -5.36
CA TYR A 137 -2.21 9.38 -5.04
C TYR A 137 -2.97 8.91 -6.29
N LEU A 138 -3.25 9.82 -7.23
CA LEU A 138 -3.90 9.44 -8.49
C LEU A 138 -3.02 8.50 -9.34
N SER A 139 -1.70 8.72 -9.36
CA SER A 139 -0.78 7.87 -10.12
C SER A 139 -0.66 6.46 -9.53
N GLU A 140 -0.80 6.29 -8.21
CA GLU A 140 -0.84 4.98 -7.55
C GLU A 140 -2.01 4.11 -8.02
N TRP A 141 -3.15 4.72 -8.37
CA TRP A 141 -4.31 4.02 -8.93
C TRP A 141 -4.18 3.82 -10.45
N LEU A 142 -3.72 4.85 -11.16
CA LEU A 142 -3.61 4.82 -12.61
C LEU A 142 -2.53 3.84 -13.09
N ALA A 143 -1.37 3.79 -12.43
CA ALA A 143 -0.26 2.93 -12.84
C ALA A 143 -0.65 1.44 -12.91
N PRO A 144 -1.17 0.80 -11.84
CA PRO A 144 -1.61 -0.59 -11.94
C PRO A 144 -2.79 -0.75 -12.89
N THR A 145 -3.71 0.22 -12.96
CA THR A 145 -4.87 0.16 -13.87
C THR A 145 -4.44 0.10 -15.33
N ILE A 146 -3.57 1.01 -15.78
CA ILE A 146 -3.09 1.09 -17.16
C ILE A 146 -2.31 -0.18 -17.54
N VAL A 147 -1.47 -0.69 -16.64
CA VAL A 147 -0.68 -1.89 -16.91
C VAL A 147 -1.55 -3.14 -16.94
N LEU A 148 -2.59 -3.19 -16.10
CA LEU A 148 -3.47 -4.34 -16.04
C LEU A 148 -4.47 -4.34 -17.19
N ILE A 149 -5.13 -3.23 -17.56
CA ILE A 149 -6.19 -3.17 -18.59
C ILE A 149 -5.93 -4.06 -19.82
N PRO A 150 -4.78 -4.01 -20.50
CA PRO A 150 -4.51 -4.84 -21.68
C PRO A 150 -4.56 -6.34 -21.39
N LEU A 151 -4.14 -6.77 -20.19
CA LEU A 151 -4.17 -8.16 -19.75
C LEU A 151 -5.61 -8.67 -19.55
N PHE A 152 -6.57 -7.77 -19.35
CA PHE A 152 -7.97 -8.13 -19.12
C PHE A 152 -8.77 -8.16 -20.43
N TYR A 153 -8.35 -7.41 -21.44
CA TYR A 153 -8.99 -7.45 -22.76
C TYR A 153 -8.70 -8.73 -23.56
N THR A 154 -7.73 -9.57 -23.14
CA THR A 154 -7.35 -10.80 -23.85
C THR A 154 -8.30 -11.99 -23.66
N GLY A 155 -9.42 -11.83 -22.94
CA GLY A 155 -10.58 -12.74 -22.98
C GLY A 155 -11.03 -13.28 -21.61
N ASN A 156 -12.36 -13.37 -21.45
CA ASN A 156 -13.03 -13.83 -20.22
C ASN A 156 -12.66 -15.26 -19.78
N HIS A 157 -12.18 -16.10 -20.70
CA HIS A 157 -11.82 -17.49 -20.43
C HIS A 157 -10.61 -17.64 -19.49
N ASN A 158 -9.88 -16.56 -19.22
CA ASN A 158 -8.72 -16.58 -18.33
C ASN A 158 -9.08 -16.60 -16.85
N PHE A 159 -10.33 -16.32 -16.48
CA PHE A 159 -10.76 -16.25 -15.08
C PHE A 159 -12.01 -17.09 -14.86
N SER A 160 -11.98 -17.92 -13.82
CA SER A 160 -13.13 -18.74 -13.47
C SER A 160 -13.33 -18.80 -11.95
N LEU A 161 -14.59 -19.02 -11.57
CA LEU A 161 -14.96 -19.36 -10.20
C LEU A 161 -15.10 -20.88 -10.12
N ILE A 162 -14.30 -21.49 -9.26
CA ILE A 162 -14.25 -22.95 -9.10
C ILE A 162 -14.68 -23.29 -7.69
N ALA A 163 -15.45 -24.37 -7.54
CA ALA A 163 -15.85 -24.87 -6.24
C ALA A 163 -14.62 -25.12 -5.34
N ALA A 164 -14.65 -24.55 -4.15
CA ALA A 164 -13.68 -24.77 -3.09
C ALA A 164 -14.07 -26.02 -2.29
N PRO A 165 -13.11 -26.78 -1.75
CA PRO A 165 -13.41 -27.90 -0.83
C PRO A 165 -14.20 -27.47 0.42
N SER A 166 -14.08 -26.20 0.82
CA SER A 166 -14.84 -25.59 1.91
C SER A 166 -16.29 -25.24 1.54
N GLY A 167 -16.75 -25.60 0.33
CA GLY A 167 -18.11 -25.36 -0.14
C GLY A 167 -18.36 -24.01 -0.82
N GLY A 168 -17.38 -23.08 -0.83
CA GLY A 168 -17.48 -21.79 -1.53
C GLY A 168 -16.84 -21.75 -2.90
N LEU A 169 -16.44 -20.57 -3.35
CA LEU A 169 -15.86 -20.36 -4.69
C LEU A 169 -14.47 -19.74 -4.62
N PHE A 170 -13.50 -20.40 -5.24
CA PHE A 170 -12.17 -19.87 -5.51
C PHE A 170 -12.14 -19.14 -6.84
N LEU A 171 -11.52 -17.97 -6.82
CA LEU A 171 -11.20 -17.25 -8.04
C LEU A 171 -9.86 -17.74 -8.57
N ARG A 172 -9.89 -18.38 -9.74
CA ARG A 172 -8.71 -18.93 -10.40
C ARG A 172 -8.45 -18.16 -11.68
N ALA A 173 -7.18 -17.83 -11.89
CA ALA A 173 -6.67 -17.37 -13.18
C ALA A 173 -6.05 -18.56 -13.94
N SER A 174 -6.11 -18.55 -15.27
CA SER A 174 -5.51 -19.59 -16.10
C SER A 174 -3.99 -19.66 -15.86
N PRO A 175 -3.37 -20.85 -15.92
CA PRO A 175 -1.92 -20.99 -15.73
C PRO A 175 -1.11 -20.17 -16.74
N GLU A 176 -1.61 -20.06 -17.96
CA GLU A 176 -1.02 -19.23 -19.03
C GLU A 176 -1.05 -17.76 -18.66
N PHE A 177 -2.17 -17.29 -18.12
CA PHE A 177 -2.30 -15.92 -17.62
C PHE A 177 -1.40 -15.65 -16.42
N ILE A 178 -1.28 -16.59 -15.47
CA ILE A 178 -0.36 -16.47 -14.34
C ILE A 178 1.09 -16.41 -14.84
N LYS A 179 1.46 -17.28 -15.79
CA LYS A 179 2.78 -17.30 -16.41
C LYS A 179 3.05 -16.00 -17.18
N MET A 180 2.07 -15.48 -17.91
CA MET A 180 2.12 -14.17 -18.54
C MET A 180 2.33 -13.10 -17.48
N CYS A 181 1.48 -12.96 -16.47
CA CYS A 181 1.67 -11.99 -15.37
C CYS A 181 3.04 -12.08 -14.69
N SER A 182 3.58 -13.30 -14.51
CA SER A 182 4.92 -13.49 -13.95
C SER A 182 6.05 -13.04 -14.90
N ARG A 183 5.82 -13.11 -16.22
CA ARG A 183 6.76 -12.70 -17.28
C ARG A 183 6.61 -11.21 -17.65
N THR A 184 5.40 -10.67 -17.71
CA THR A 184 5.06 -9.31 -18.14
C THR A 184 5.35 -8.27 -17.06
N SER A 185 6.55 -8.35 -16.49
CA SER A 185 7.25 -7.23 -15.88
C SER A 185 6.60 -6.51 -14.69
N LEU A 186 5.35 -6.69 -14.26
CA LEU A 186 4.79 -5.95 -13.10
C LEU A 186 5.61 -6.17 -11.82
N TYR A 187 5.87 -7.43 -11.47
CA TYR A 187 6.68 -7.75 -10.28
C TYR A 187 8.14 -7.32 -10.46
N ARG A 188 8.71 -7.39 -11.67
CA ARG A 188 10.07 -6.94 -11.94
C ARG A 188 10.21 -5.41 -11.99
N TYR A 189 9.20 -4.71 -12.50
CA TYR A 189 9.15 -3.25 -12.56
C TYR A 189 8.96 -2.69 -11.16
N PHE A 190 8.05 -3.26 -10.37
CA PHE A 190 7.86 -2.87 -8.97
C PHE A 190 9.01 -3.30 -8.06
N ALA A 191 9.56 -4.51 -8.23
CA ALA A 191 10.77 -4.93 -7.50
C ALA A 191 11.98 -4.08 -7.91
N SER A 192 12.12 -3.72 -9.19
CA SER A 192 13.17 -2.83 -9.65
C SER A 192 13.00 -1.41 -9.12
N TRP A 193 11.79 -0.85 -9.15
CA TRP A 193 11.49 0.49 -8.62
C TRP A 193 11.72 0.56 -7.11
N SER A 194 11.20 -0.42 -6.37
CA SER A 194 11.40 -0.51 -4.91
C SER A 194 12.85 -0.77 -4.55
N ALA A 195 13.59 -1.60 -5.29
CA ALA A 195 15.01 -1.82 -5.11
C ALA A 195 15.83 -0.56 -5.43
N HIS A 196 15.58 0.13 -6.55
CA HIS A 196 16.25 1.38 -6.89
C HIS A 196 15.97 2.46 -5.85
N PHE A 197 14.74 2.53 -5.35
CA PHE A 197 14.37 3.47 -4.30
C PHE A 197 15.07 3.14 -2.97
N CYS A 198 15.10 1.87 -2.56
CA CYS A 198 15.83 1.41 -1.38
C CYS A 198 17.33 1.67 -1.50
N ILE A 199 17.95 1.35 -2.64
CA ILE A 199 19.38 1.57 -2.88
C ILE A 199 19.70 3.07 -2.87
N SER A 200 18.90 3.90 -3.54
CA SER A 200 19.07 5.35 -3.56
C SER A 200 18.94 5.98 -2.17
N SER A 201 17.96 5.53 -1.38
CA SER A 201 17.77 6.00 0.00
C SER A 201 18.89 5.53 0.94
N LEU A 202 19.35 4.28 0.83
CA LEU A 202 20.50 3.78 1.58
C LEU A 202 21.80 4.50 1.22
N LEU A 203 22.05 4.78 -0.07
CA LEU A 203 23.21 5.56 -0.51
C LEU A 203 23.14 7.00 -0.01
N CYS A 204 21.97 7.62 -0.02
CA CYS A 204 21.79 8.95 0.56
C CYS A 204 22.03 8.98 2.08
N ILE A 205 21.59 7.95 2.81
CA ILE A 205 21.86 7.77 4.24
C ILE A 205 23.36 7.66 4.47
N TRP A 206 24.02 6.74 3.76
CA TRP A 206 25.44 6.47 3.88
C TRP A 206 26.29 7.72 3.62
N CYS A 207 26.06 8.41 2.49
CA CYS A 207 26.77 9.64 2.14
C CYS A 207 26.64 10.73 3.21
N ARG A 208 25.49 10.83 3.89
CA ARG A 208 25.29 11.82 4.96
C ARG A 208 25.88 11.38 6.29
N LEU A 209 25.84 10.09 6.60
CA LEU A 209 26.52 9.54 7.76
C LEU A 209 28.03 9.82 7.64
N CYS A 210 28.61 9.56 6.47
CA CYS A 210 30.00 9.87 6.17
C CYS A 210 30.30 11.37 6.28
N ARG A 211 29.43 12.26 5.78
CA ARG A 211 29.62 13.72 5.96
C ARG A 211 29.56 14.15 7.42
N LYS A 212 28.60 13.63 8.20
CA LYS A 212 28.51 13.94 9.63
C LYS A 212 29.76 13.45 10.37
N LEU A 213 30.17 12.20 10.16
CA LEU A 213 31.38 11.65 10.76
C LEU A 213 32.63 12.45 10.37
N CYS A 214 32.74 12.90 9.13
CA CYS A 214 33.82 13.76 8.67
C CYS A 214 33.80 15.13 9.38
N GLN A 215 32.63 15.76 9.52
CA GLN A 215 32.50 17.03 10.26
C GLN A 215 32.81 16.90 11.74
N THR A 216 32.40 15.80 12.39
CA THR A 216 32.72 15.53 13.80
C THR A 216 34.21 15.27 13.98
N HIS A 217 34.85 14.57 13.04
CA HIS A 217 36.29 14.34 13.08
C HIS A 217 37.09 15.64 12.86
N SER A 218 36.67 16.49 11.91
CA SER A 218 37.32 17.79 11.67
C SER A 218 37.19 18.75 12.84
N SER A 219 36.04 18.79 13.53
CA SER A 219 35.86 19.65 14.72
C SER A 219 36.74 19.18 15.89
N VAL A 220 36.81 17.87 16.15
CA VAL A 220 37.70 17.32 17.18
C VAL A 220 39.19 17.58 16.89
N LEU A 221 39.60 17.54 15.63
CA LEU A 221 40.97 17.86 15.21
C LEU A 221 41.34 19.34 15.40
N ILE A 222 40.40 20.24 15.09
CA ILE A 222 40.59 21.69 15.28
C ILE A 222 40.74 22.01 16.77
N ASP A 223 39.88 21.46 17.63
CA ASP A 223 39.95 21.69 19.08
C ASP A 223 41.26 21.17 19.71
N ARG A 224 41.77 20.01 19.25
CA ARG A 224 43.06 19.49 19.72
C ARG A 224 44.25 20.36 19.31
N ASN A 225 44.26 20.88 18.08
CA ASN A 225 45.34 21.73 17.61
C ASN A 225 45.36 23.10 18.32
N LEU A 226 44.19 23.64 18.67
CA LEU A 226 44.06 24.85 19.49
C LEU A 226 44.58 24.66 20.92
N GLN A 227 44.39 23.48 21.53
CA GLN A 227 44.94 23.19 22.86
C GLN A 227 46.47 23.06 22.87
N ILE A 228 47.06 22.52 21.79
CA ILE A 228 48.51 22.36 21.66
C ILE A 228 49.20 23.72 21.47
N SER A 229 48.62 24.64 20.69
CA SER A 229 49.20 25.96 20.48
C SER A 229 49.15 26.84 21.74
N THR A 230 48.13 26.71 22.58
CA THR A 230 48.07 27.42 23.87
C THR A 230 49.12 26.97 24.88
N HIS A 231 49.59 25.71 24.80
CA HIS A 231 50.62 25.19 25.70
C HIS A 231 52.06 25.50 25.28
N GLN A 232 52.29 25.96 24.04
CA GLN A 232 53.62 26.35 23.56
C GLN A 232 53.94 27.84 23.75
N GLN A 233 52.99 28.65 24.23
CA GLN A 233 53.18 30.10 24.47
C GLN A 233 53.39 30.48 25.94
N THR A 234 53.52 29.49 26.83
CA THR A 234 53.86 29.65 28.26
C THR A 234 55.20 29.02 28.54
#